data_AF-A0A522GZ05-F1
#
_entry.id   AF-A0A522GZ05-F1
#
_cell.length_a   1.000
_cell.length_b   1.000
_cell.length_c   1.000
_cell.angle_alpha   90.00
_cell.angle_beta   90.00
_cell.angle_gamma   90.00
#
_symmetry.space_group_name_H-M   'P 1'
#
loop_
_entity.id
_entity.type
_entity.pdbx_description
1 polymer ?
#
loop_
_entity_poly.entity_id
_entity_poly.type
_entity_poly.pdbx_seq_one_letter_code
_entity_poly.pdbx_strand_id
1 'polypeptide(L)' 'MNPADEMLQHRLAELEVKLTFIDETVQGLATADARQSVRIAALERTLRELRGELSSMRNTQLEDAHNESPPPHY' A
#
# COMPACT_ATOMS: atom_id res chain seq x y z
N MET A 1 30.01 -30.28 36.35
CA MET A 1 28.81 -29.81 35.65
C MET A 1 28.09 -31.03 35.08
N ASN A 2 26.76 -31.11 35.14
CA ASN A 2 26.02 -32.25 34.61
C ASN A 2 25.93 -32.11 33.08
N PRO A 3 26.27 -33.12 32.26
CA PRO A 3 26.22 -33.01 30.79
C PRO A 3 24.82 -32.65 30.24
N ALA A 4 23.75 -33.00 30.98
CA ALA A 4 22.39 -32.58 30.62
C ALA A 4 22.19 -31.05 30.75
N ASP A 5 22.84 -30.41 31.73
CA ASP A 5 22.75 -28.97 31.94
C ASP A 5 23.48 -28.21 30.82
N GLU A 6 24.64 -28.73 30.37
CA GLU A 6 25.39 -28.14 29.26
C GLU A 6 24.61 -28.23 27.93
N MET A 7 23.97 -29.36 27.65
CA MET A 7 23.09 -29.51 26.49
C MET A 7 21.91 -28.54 26.53
N LEU A 8 21.29 -28.36 27.70
CA LEU A 8 20.17 -27.44 27.86
C LEU A 8 20.61 -25.97 27.66
N GLN A 9 21.75 -25.58 28.21
CA GLN A 9 22.33 -24.24 28.01
C GLN A 9 22.63 -23.96 26.53
N HIS A 10 23.17 -24.95 25.81
CA HIS A 10 23.40 -24.81 24.36
C HIS A 10 22.10 -24.59 23.59
N ARG A 11 21.04 -25.37 23.89
CA ARG A 11 19.74 -25.21 23.23
C ARG A 11 19.08 -23.87 23.57
N LEU A 12 19.24 -23.39 24.80
CA LEU A 12 18.76 -22.06 25.19
C LEU A 12 19.47 -20.96 24.40
N ALA A 13 20.80 -21.02 24.31
CA ALA A 13 21.57 -20.05 23.51
C ALA A 13 21.16 -20.06 22.04
N GLU A 14 20.94 -21.23 21.43
CA GLU A 14 20.42 -21.32 20.06
C GLU A 14 19.02 -20.68 19.92
N LEU A 15 18.14 -20.90 20.88
CA LEU A 15 16.79 -20.33 20.86
C LEU A 15 16.80 -18.82 21.04
N GLU A 16 17.68 -18.27 21.87
CA GLU A 16 17.87 -16.83 22.04
C GLU A 16 18.32 -16.16 20.74
N VAL A 17 19.27 -16.78 20.03
CA VAL A 17 19.70 -16.30 18.71
C VAL A 17 18.54 -16.35 17.71
N LYS A 18 17.81 -17.48 17.64
CA LYS A 18 16.65 -17.61 16.74
C LYS A 18 15.55 -16.59 17.06
N LEU A 19 15.29 -16.34 18.34
CA LEU A 19 14.30 -15.36 18.78
C LEU A 19 14.70 -13.94 18.34
N THR A 20 15.97 -13.58 18.51
CA THR A 20 16.49 -12.27 18.05
C THR A 20 16.28 -12.08 16.55
N PHE A 21 16.58 -13.10 15.73
CA PHE A 21 16.33 -13.05 14.29
C PHE A 21 14.84 -12.91 13.93
N ILE A 22 13.96 -13.58 14.69
CA ILE A 22 12.50 -13.47 14.48
C ILE A 22 12.03 -12.06 14.81
N ASP A 23 12.51 -11.49 15.92
CA ASP A 23 12.14 -10.13 16.33
C ASP A 23 12.60 -9.10 15.28
N GLU A 24 13.83 -9.21 14.79
CA GLU A 24 14.33 -8.36 13.69
C GLU A 24 13.48 -8.51 12.43
N THR A 25 13.12 -9.74 12.08
CA THR A 25 12.28 -10.03 10.90
C THR A 25 10.88 -9.43 11.05
N VAL A 26 10.26 -9.57 12.21
CA VAL A 26 8.93 -9.01 12.50
C VAL A 26 8.96 -7.49 12.43
N GLN A 27 10.01 -6.85 12.97
CA GLN A 27 10.15 -5.41 12.91
C GLN A 27 10.40 -4.92 11.46
N GLY A 28 11.18 -5.66 10.68
CA GLY A 28 11.37 -5.42 9.26
C GLY A 28 10.05 -5.51 8.46
N LEU A 29 9.24 -6.54 8.73
CA LEU A 29 7.92 -6.72 8.11
C LEU A 29 6.96 -5.60 8.48
N ALA A 30 6.88 -5.21 9.76
CA ALA A 30 6.03 -4.11 10.21
C ALA A 30 6.40 -2.78 9.52
N THR A 31 7.69 -2.52 9.36
CA THR A 31 8.19 -1.32 8.65
C THR A 31 7.82 -1.36 7.17
N ALA A 32 7.95 -2.53 6.53
CA ALA A 32 7.59 -2.72 5.13
C ALA A 32 6.08 -2.56 4.90
N ASP A 33 5.26 -3.09 5.80
CA ASP A 33 3.80 -2.97 5.76
C ASP A 33 3.36 -1.51 5.86
N ALA A 34 3.86 -0.76 6.86
CA ALA A 34 3.56 0.66 7.01
C ALA A 34 3.90 1.46 5.75
N ARG A 35 5.06 1.18 5.13
CA ARG A 35 5.46 1.82 3.86
C ARG A 35 4.50 1.48 2.72
N GLN A 36 4.02 0.23 2.66
CA GLN A 36 3.03 -0.18 1.66
C GLN A 36 1.68 0.48 1.89
N SER A 37 1.19 0.57 3.13
CA SER A 37 -0.07 1.25 3.44
C SER A 37 -0.05 2.72 3.00
N VAL A 38 1.05 3.44 3.26
CA VAL A 38 1.22 4.82 2.81
C VAL A 38 1.19 4.92 1.28
N ARG A 39 1.87 4.00 0.58
CA ARG A 39 1.89 3.97 -0.89
C ARG A 39 0.51 3.67 -1.47
N ILE A 40 -0.23 2.75 -0.88
CA ILE A 40 -1.60 2.42 -1.30
C ILE A 40 -2.51 3.64 -1.12
N ALA A 41 -2.47 4.30 0.04
CA ALA A 41 -3.27 5.51 0.28
C ALA A 41 -2.96 6.64 -0.72
N ALA A 42 -1.69 6.80 -1.11
CA ALA A 42 -1.28 7.74 -2.15
C ALA A 42 -1.85 7.36 -3.52
N LEU A 43 -1.75 6.09 -3.92
CA LEU A 43 -2.31 5.60 -5.18
C LEU A 43 -3.83 5.77 -5.25
N GLU A 44 -4.54 5.45 -4.17
CA GLU A 44 -5.98 5.65 -4.07
C GLU A 44 -6.37 7.12 -4.24
N ARG A 45 -5.58 8.04 -3.68
CA ARG A 45 -5.79 9.48 -3.86
C ARG A 45 -5.62 9.87 -5.32
N THR A 46 -4.53 9.45 -5.97
CA THR A 46 -4.29 9.73 -7.38
C THR A 46 -5.42 9.18 -8.26
N LEU A 47 -5.91 7.97 -7.98
CA LEU A 47 -7.04 7.39 -8.72
C LEU A 47 -8.33 8.21 -8.55
N ARG A 48 -8.61 8.72 -7.34
CA ARG A 48 -9.76 9.62 -7.11
C ARG A 48 -9.63 10.93 -7.88
N GLU A 49 -8.44 11.52 -7.92
CA GLU A 49 -8.13 12.74 -8.66
C GLU A 49 -8.35 12.53 -10.17
N LEU A 50 -7.76 11.47 -10.75
CA LEU A 50 -7.94 11.11 -12.16
C LEU A 50 -9.41 10.87 -12.54
N ARG A 51 -10.18 10.20 -11.67
CA ARG A 51 -11.62 10.01 -11.88
C ARG A 51 -12.37 11.35 -11.88
N GLY A 52 -11.96 12.29 -11.03
CA GLY A 52 -12.49 13.65 -11.00
C GLY A 52 -12.24 14.39 -12.31
N GLU A 53 -11.00 14.36 -12.79
CA GLU A 53 -10.60 14.96 -14.07
C GLU A 53 -11.40 14.38 -15.24
N LEU A 54 -11.51 13.05 -15.35
CA LEU A 54 -12.30 12.39 -16.39
C LEU A 54 -13.79 12.76 -16.33
N SER A 55 -14.35 12.91 -15.12
CA SER A 55 -15.75 13.32 -14.95
C SER A 55 -15.96 14.77 -15.39
N SER A 56 -15.01 15.65 -15.08
CA SER A 56 -15.02 17.05 -15.53
C SER A 56 -14.96 17.14 -17.06
N MET A 57 -14.06 16.39 -17.70
CA MET A 57 -13.92 16.35 -19.15
C MET A 57 -15.20 15.85 -19.85
N ARG A 58 -15.87 14.85 -19.26
CA ARG A 58 -17.14 14.35 -19.79
C ARG A 58 -18.25 15.42 -19.72
N ASN A 59 -18.30 16.19 -18.63
CA ASN A 59 -19.31 17.22 -18.47
C ASN A 59 -19.09 18.39 -19.44
N THR A 60 -17.85 18.84 -19.64
CA THR A 60 -17.54 19.89 -20.63
C THR A 60 -17.95 19.48 -22.05
N GLN A 61 -17.77 18.21 -22.40
CA GLN A 61 -18.13 17.70 -23.73
C GLN A 61 -19.65 17.61 -23.96
N LEU A 62 -20.45 17.47 -22.89
CA LEU A 62 -21.92 17.49 -22.96
C LEU A 62 -22.49 18.91 -23.07
N GLU A 63 -21.85 19.90 -22.45
CA GLU A 63 -22.25 21.31 -22.56
C GLU A 63 -22.01 21.86 -23.97
N ASP A 64 -20.89 21.51 -24.61
CA ASP A 64 -20.59 21.94 -25.99
C ASP A 64 -21.65 21.42 -27.00
N ALA A 65 -22.13 20.19 -26.85
CA ALA A 65 -23.13 19.59 -27.75
C ALA A 65 -24.53 20.20 -27.60
N HIS A 66 -24.86 20.82 -26.47
CA HIS A 66 -26.15 21.51 -26.25
C HIS A 66 -26.15 22.95 -26.74
N ASN A 67 -24.98 23.49 -27.12
CA ASN A 67 -24.82 24.88 -27.53
C ASN A 67 -24.73 25.06 -29.07
N GLU A 68 -24.99 23.99 -29.84
CA GLU A 68 -25.10 24.10 -31.30
C GLU A 68 -26.42 24.79 -31.67
N SER A 69 -26.31 25.91 -32.39
CA SER A 69 -27.48 26.58 -32.98
C SER A 69 -28.17 25.63 -33.97
N PRO A 70 -29.51 25.52 -33.94
CA PRO A 70 -30.22 24.62 -34.83
C PRO A 70 -29.90 24.95 -36.29
N PRO A 71 -29.75 23.93 -37.16
CA PRO A 71 -29.31 24.12 -38.53
C PRO A 71 -30.29 25.03 -39.30
N PRO A 72 -29.78 25.96 -40.14
CA PRO A 72 -30.63 26.82 -40.93
C PRO A 72 -31.47 25.98 -41.90
N HIS A 73 -32.79 26.15 -41.82
CA HIS A 73 -33.72 25.58 -42.80
C HIS A 73 -33.54 26.33 -44.13
N TYR A 74 -33.06 25.62 -45.16
CA TYR A 74 -32.97 26.08 -46.55
C TYR A 74 -34.20 25.65 -47.35
#